data_AF-A0A0H1R7F2-F1
#
_entry.id   AF-A0A0H1R7F2-F1
#
_cell.length_a   1.000
_cell.length_b   1.000
_cell.length_c   1.000
_cell.angle_alpha   90.00
_cell.angle_beta   90.00
_cell.angle_gamma   90.00
#
_symmetry.space_group_name_H-M   'P 1'
#
loop_
_entity.id
_entity.type
_entity.pdbx_description
1 polymer ?
#
loop_
_entity_poly.entity_id
_entity_poly.type
_entity_poly.pdbx_seq_one_letter_code
_entity_poly.pdbx_strand_id
1 'polypeptide(L)'
;MDEPFPLDAVPSRVRTVILNQFKGRCPSIREVAEIPDRYWLSTPDIGPAHLKKIHSIIGPHLPQTVRPSSAHLSDAELLDRLERLQKDIRWLQNQLKARLHQAPRRKPNRQWHKLAVQDARHQQSSQNPSSPPQPTG
;
A
#
# COMPACT_ATOMS: atom_id res chain seq x y z
N MET A 1 1.66 3.49 12.16
CA MET A 1 1.75 4.48 13.25
C MET A 1 3.14 5.06 13.19
N ASP A 2 3.24 6.39 13.16
CA ASP A 2 4.54 7.07 13.09
C ASP A 2 5.06 7.25 14.51
N GLU A 3 6.11 6.50 14.88
CA GLU A 3 6.72 6.52 16.21
C GLU A 3 7.37 7.89 16.48
N PRO A 4 7.15 8.53 17.65
CA PRO A 4 7.80 9.79 17.99
C PRO A 4 9.32 9.68 18.11
N PHE A 5 10.05 10.71 17.69
CA PHE A 5 11.50 10.76 17.80
C PHE A 5 11.93 10.91 19.27
N PRO A 6 12.83 10.05 19.79
CA PRO A 6 13.23 10.13 21.19
C PRO A 6 14.22 11.29 21.39
N LEU A 7 13.67 12.46 21.72
CA LEU A 7 14.43 13.69 21.99
C LEU A 7 15.39 13.58 23.18
N ASP A 8 15.20 12.59 24.06
CA ASP A 8 16.09 12.29 25.18
C ASP A 8 17.36 11.53 24.81
N ALA A 9 17.37 10.89 23.64
CA ALA A 9 18.53 10.15 23.16
C ALA A 9 19.57 11.04 22.46
N VAL A 10 19.26 12.32 22.21
CA VAL A 10 20.16 13.31 21.59
C VAL A 10 20.61 14.37 22.60
N PRO A 11 21.82 14.96 22.41
CA PRO A 11 22.27 16.08 23.23
C PRO A 11 21.26 17.25 23.22
N SER A 12 21.16 17.99 24.32
CA SER A 12 20.20 19.10 24.48
C SER A 12 20.26 20.13 23.36
N ARG A 13 21.45 20.41 22.83
CA ARG A 13 21.64 21.34 21.71
C ARG A 13 20.98 20.81 20.42
N VAL A 14 21.18 19.53 20.12
CA VAL A 14 20.57 18.87 18.96
C VAL A 14 19.06 18.77 19.13
N ARG A 15 18.57 18.50 20.35
CA ARG A 15 17.14 18.52 20.68
C ARG A 15 16.50 19.86 20.33
N THR A 16 17.10 20.97 20.75
CA THR A 16 16.59 22.31 20.45
C THR A 16 16.54 22.54 18.94
N VAL A 17 17.57 22.14 18.20
CA VAL A 17 17.59 22.28 16.74
C VAL A 17 16.49 21.45 16.07
N ILE A 18 16.31 20.19 16.48
CA ILE A 18 15.23 19.33 15.97
C ILE A 18 13.87 19.96 16.28
N LEU A 19 13.62 20.40 17.51
CA LEU A 19 12.37 21.06 17.87
C LEU A 19 12.15 22.34 17.04
N ASN A 20 13.17 23.17 16.86
CA ASN A 20 13.07 24.39 16.05
C ASN A 20 12.72 24.07 14.60
N GLN A 21 13.34 23.04 14.01
CA GLN A 21 13.04 22.57 12.66
C GLN A 21 11.56 22.20 12.50
N PHE A 22 10.97 21.61 13.54
CA PHE A 22 9.60 21.16 13.56
C PHE A 22 8.65 22.11 14.31
N LYS A 23 8.99 23.41 14.40
CA LYS A 23 8.13 24.46 15.00
C LYS A 23 7.73 24.17 16.46
N GLY A 24 8.63 23.57 17.22
CA GLY A 24 8.43 23.22 18.63
C GLY A 24 7.65 21.93 18.88
N ARG A 25 7.17 21.24 17.83
CA ARG A 25 6.52 19.93 17.99
C ARG A 25 7.55 18.80 18.04
N CYS A 26 7.20 17.70 18.70
CA CYS A 26 7.97 16.47 18.60
C CYS A 26 7.73 15.82 17.22
N PRO A 27 8.77 15.64 16.38
CA PRO A 27 8.61 14.96 15.11
C PRO A 27 8.55 13.44 15.30
N SER A 28 8.03 12.74 14.30
CA SER A 28 8.18 11.30 14.19
C SER A 28 9.56 10.90 13.65
N ILE A 29 9.96 9.65 13.88
CA ILE A 29 11.22 9.12 13.37
C ILE A 29 11.28 9.16 11.84
N ARG A 30 10.15 8.94 11.15
CA ARG A 30 10.08 9.03 9.69
C ARG A 30 10.31 10.45 9.19
N GLU A 31 9.67 11.44 9.82
CA GLU A 31 9.82 12.85 9.45
C GLU A 31 11.27 13.34 9.62
N VAL A 32 11.98 12.89 10.66
CA VAL A 32 13.41 13.20 10.84
C VAL A 32 14.26 12.51 9.77
N ALA A 33 13.92 11.28 9.38
CA ALA A 33 14.63 10.51 8.35
C ALA A 33 14.44 11.04 6.92
N GLU A 34 13.32 11.72 6.65
CA GLU A 34 13.03 12.34 5.35
C GLU A 34 13.89 13.58 5.07
N ILE A 35 14.43 14.23 6.11
CA ILE A 35 15.29 15.40 5.96
C ILE A 35 16.67 14.98 5.45
N PRO A 36 17.14 15.51 4.29
CA PRO A 36 18.44 15.14 3.74
C PRO A 36 19.61 15.49 4.66
N ASP A 37 20.64 14.63 4.71
CA ASP A 37 21.86 14.85 5.49
C ASP A 37 22.51 16.21 5.24
N ARG A 38 22.55 16.67 3.99
CA ARG A 38 23.07 17.99 3.62
C ARG A 38 22.36 19.14 4.36
N TYR A 39 21.07 19.00 4.62
CA TYR A 39 20.28 20.00 5.31
C TYR A 39 20.62 20.00 6.79
N TRP A 40 20.70 18.81 7.39
CA TRP A 40 21.17 18.66 8.77
C TRP A 40 22.56 19.25 8.96
N LEU A 41 23.51 18.94 8.08
CA LEU A 41 24.88 19.45 8.16
C LEU A 41 25.01 20.96 7.89
N SER A 42 24.06 21.54 7.16
CA SER A 42 23.99 23.00 6.97
C SER A 42 23.40 23.73 8.19
N THR A 43 22.77 22.99 9.10
CA THR A 43 22.15 23.59 10.29
C THR A 43 23.23 23.85 11.34
N PRO A 44 23.33 25.08 11.87
CA PRO A 44 24.22 25.36 13.00
C PRO A 44 24.03 24.32 14.10
N ASP A 45 25.13 23.90 14.71
CA ASP A 45 25.17 22.96 15.84
C ASP A 45 24.98 21.48 15.48
N ILE A 46 24.64 21.16 14.24
CA ILE A 46 24.57 19.79 13.74
C ILE A 46 25.79 19.51 12.86
N GLY A 47 26.83 18.96 13.47
CA GLY A 47 27.98 18.41 12.76
C GLY A 47 27.81 16.93 12.42
N PRO A 48 28.77 16.34 11.68
CA PRO A 48 28.76 14.93 11.29
C PRO A 48 28.59 13.95 12.48
N ALA A 49 29.17 14.28 13.64
CA ALA A 49 29.05 13.47 14.84
C ALA A 49 27.60 13.44 15.38
N HIS A 50 26.92 14.58 15.39
CA HIS A 50 25.53 14.68 15.82
C HIS A 50 24.59 14.01 14.81
N LEU A 51 24.85 14.19 13.51
CA LEU A 51 24.09 13.52 12.46
C LEU A 51 24.22 11.99 12.56
N LYS A 52 25.42 11.47 12.83
CA LYS A 52 25.62 10.03 13.08
C LYS A 52 24.81 9.53 14.28
N LYS A 53 24.69 10.33 15.34
CA LYS A 53 23.85 10.00 16.51
C LYS A 53 22.37 9.97 16.15
N ILE A 54 21.88 10.95 15.38
CA ILE A 54 20.51 10.97 14.85
C ILE A 54 20.24 9.70 14.02
N HIS A 55 21.14 9.35 13.10
CA HIS A 55 21.04 8.11 12.32
C HIS A 55 21.07 6.84 13.15
N SER A 56 21.81 6.82 14.25
CA SER A 56 21.84 5.67 15.16
C SER A 56 20.49 5.46 15.86
N ILE A 57 19.74 6.54 16.08
CA ILE A 57 18.38 6.50 16.64
C ILE A 57 17.37 6.10 15.58
N ILE A 58 17.51 6.57 14.34
CA ILE A 58 16.59 6.24 13.25
C ILE A 58 16.76 4.79 12.76
N GLY A 59 17.99 4.31 12.70
CA GLY A 59 18.36 3.02 12.11
C GLY A 59 17.54 1.80 12.56
N PRO A 60 17.25 1.63 13.87
CA PRO A 60 16.42 0.52 14.36
C PRO A 60 14.94 0.60 13.97
N HIS A 61 14.44 1.79 13.63
CA HIS A 61 13.01 2.04 13.41
C HIS A 61 12.66 2.15 11.92
N LEU A 62 13.65 2.33 11.06
CA LEU A 62 13.45 2.25 9.62
C LEU A 62 13.33 0.77 9.22
N PRO A 63 12.27 0.36 8.49
CA PRO A 63 12.29 -0.94 7.84
C PRO A 63 13.57 -1.04 7.01
N GLN A 64 14.28 -2.16 7.10
CA GLN A 64 15.61 -2.43 6.51
C GLN A 64 15.76 -2.08 5.01
N THR A 65 14.68 -1.69 4.36
CA THR A 65 14.58 -1.31 2.95
C THR A 65 15.09 0.09 2.62
N VAL A 66 15.24 1.03 3.58
CA VAL A 66 15.54 2.46 3.26
C VAL A 66 16.77 3.04 3.96
N ARG A 67 17.75 2.21 4.32
CA ARG A 67 19.10 2.74 4.57
C ARG A 67 20.00 2.41 3.38
N PRO A 68 20.38 3.38 2.54
CA PRO A 68 21.64 3.24 1.82
C PRO A 68 22.71 3.29 2.92
N SER A 69 23.21 2.11 3.30
CA SER A 69 24.47 2.06 4.04
C SER A 69 25.51 2.70 3.13
N SER A 70 25.81 3.97 3.38
CA SER A 70 27.02 4.64 2.91
C SER A 70 28.23 4.11 3.71
N ALA A 71 28.32 2.81 3.84
CA ALA A 71 29.56 2.08 4.08
C ALA A 71 29.73 1.27 2.80
N HIS A 72 30.83 1.49 2.09
CA HIS A 72 31.17 0.80 0.84
C HIS A 72 30.77 -0.67 0.93
N LEU A 73 29.67 -1.05 0.29
CA LEU A 73 29.35 -2.46 0.10
C LEU A 73 30.47 -3.02 -0.75
N SER A 74 31.04 -4.14 -0.32
CA SER A 74 31.95 -4.88 -1.18
C SER A 74 31.21 -5.34 -2.44
N ASP A 75 31.95 -5.59 -3.52
CA ASP A 75 31.37 -6.04 -4.79
C ASP A 75 30.52 -7.31 -4.62
N ALA A 76 30.94 -8.21 -3.73
CA ALA A 76 30.19 -9.42 -3.39
C ALA A 76 28.84 -9.10 -2.72
N GLU A 77 28.82 -8.18 -1.76
CA GLU A 77 27.59 -7.75 -1.09
C GLU A 77 26.66 -6.99 -2.04
N LEU A 78 27.22 -6.23 -2.99
CA LEU A 78 26.45 -5.53 -4.01
C LEU A 78 25.76 -6.52 -4.94
N LEU A 79 26.47 -7.55 -5.39
CA LEU A 79 25.92 -8.61 -6.23
C LEU A 79 24.84 -9.43 -5.50
N ASP A 80 25.10 -9.80 -4.25
CA ASP A 80 24.16 -10.55 -3.42
C ASP A 80 22.89 -9.72 -3.13
N ARG A 81 23.03 -8.41 -2.91
CA ARG A 81 21.89 -7.48 -2.80
C ARG A 81 21.10 -7.38 -4.11
N LEU A 82 21.79 -7.29 -5.24
CA LEU A 82 21.16 -7.23 -6.56
C LEU A 82 20.37 -8.51 -6.86
N GLU A 83 20.94 -9.68 -6.56
CA GLU A 83 20.26 -10.96 -6.73
C GLU A 83 18.99 -11.07 -5.88
N ARG A 84 19.08 -10.66 -4.61
CA ARG A 84 17.91 -10.61 -3.70
C ARG A 84 16.81 -9.71 -4.24
N LEU A 85 17.14 -8.49 -4.64
CA LEU A 85 16.15 -7.55 -5.20
C LEU A 85 15.50 -8.10 -6.47
N GLN A 86 16.28 -8.73 -7.36
CA GLN A 86 15.73 -9.35 -8.56
C GLN A 86 14.79 -10.51 -8.22
N LYS A 87 15.11 -11.32 -7.20
CA LYS A 87 14.25 -12.41 -6.72
C LYS A 87 12.93 -11.87 -6.17
N ASP A 88 12.97 -10.79 -5.40
CA ASP A 88 11.79 -10.16 -4.82
C ASP A 88 10.87 -9.59 -5.92
N ILE A 89 11.44 -8.94 -6.93
CA ILE A 89 10.68 -8.43 -8.08
C ILE A 89 10.00 -9.59 -8.82
N ARG A 90 10.73 -10.69 -9.10
CA ARG A 90 10.14 -11.88 -9.73
C ARG A 90 9.03 -12.48 -8.89
N TRP A 91 9.22 -12.56 -7.57
CA TRP A 91 8.21 -13.08 -6.67
C TRP A 91 6.94 -12.21 -6.67
N LEU A 92 7.09 -10.88 -6.57
CA LEU A 92 5.96 -9.94 -6.64
C LEU A 92 5.22 -10.03 -7.98
N GLN A 93 5.96 -10.09 -9.09
CA GLN A 93 5.36 -10.26 -10.41
C GLN A 93 4.55 -11.56 -10.51
N ASN A 94 5.08 -12.67 -9.97
CA ASN A 94 4.38 -13.95 -9.96
C ASN A 94 3.13 -13.91 -9.07
N GLN A 95 3.20 -13.26 -7.90
CA GLN A 95 2.04 -13.08 -7.03
C GLN A 95 0.95 -12.24 -7.70
N LEU A 96 1.31 -11.14 -8.37
CA LEU A 96 0.36 -10.30 -9.09
C LEU A 96 -0.29 -11.05 -10.26
N LYS A 97 0.50 -11.78 -11.05
CA LYS A 97 -0.03 -12.64 -12.13
C LYS A 97 -0.96 -13.71 -11.57
N ALA A 98 -0.57 -14.41 -10.51
CA ALA A 98 -1.40 -15.42 -9.88
C ALA A 98 -2.74 -14.83 -9.41
N ARG A 99 -2.72 -13.67 -8.75
CA ARG A 99 -3.96 -12.98 -8.33
C ARG A 99 -4.83 -12.53 -9.51
N LEU A 100 -4.22 -12.09 -10.61
CA LEU A 100 -4.94 -11.71 -11.82
C LEU A 100 -5.61 -12.93 -12.49
N HIS A 101 -4.94 -14.08 -12.52
CA HIS A 101 -5.48 -15.32 -13.07
C HIS A 101 -6.48 -16.02 -12.14
N GLN A 102 -6.43 -15.74 -10.84
CA GLN A 102 -7.36 -16.26 -9.83
C GLN A 102 -8.60 -15.38 -9.62
N ALA A 103 -8.73 -14.26 -10.34
CA ALA A 103 -9.97 -13.49 -10.33
C ALA A 103 -11.10 -14.37 -10.90
N PRO A 104 -12.11 -14.75 -10.10
CA PRO A 104 -13.18 -15.61 -10.59
C PRO A 104 -13.90 -14.86 -11.70
N ARG A 105 -13.91 -15.43 -12.92
CA ARG A 105 -14.85 -15.02 -13.96
C ARG A 105 -16.24 -15.19 -13.37
N ARG A 106 -16.88 -14.07 -13.03
CA ARG A 106 -18.29 -14.01 -12.61
C ARG A 106 -19.09 -14.82 -13.61
N LYS A 107 -19.53 -16.02 -13.22
CA LYS A 107 -20.51 -16.77 -14.00
C LYS A 107 -21.79 -15.93 -13.99
N PRO A 108 -22.33 -15.52 -15.15
CA PRO A 108 -23.62 -14.86 -15.17
C PRO A 108 -24.64 -15.84 -14.59
N ASN A 109 -25.28 -15.42 -13.50
CA ASN A 109 -26.27 -16.19 -12.77
C ASN A 109 -27.45 -16.51 -13.71
N ARG A 110 -27.56 -17.76 -14.17
CA ARG A 110 -28.67 -18.27 -15.00
C ARG A 110 -29.98 -18.44 -14.21
N GLN A 111 -30.25 -17.57 -13.24
CA GLN A 111 -31.42 -17.68 -12.37
C GLN A 111 -32.65 -16.93 -12.92
N TRP A 112 -32.48 -16.06 -13.93
CA TRP A 112 -33.60 -15.32 -14.54
C TRP A 112 -34.52 -16.17 -15.43
N HIS A 113 -34.07 -17.33 -15.93
CA HIS A 113 -34.91 -18.18 -16.78
C HIS A 113 -35.96 -19.01 -16.02
N LYS A 114 -35.90 -19.10 -14.68
CA LYS A 114 -36.91 -19.83 -13.91
C LYS A 114 -38.11 -18.98 -13.48
N LEU A 115 -37.96 -17.66 -13.36
CA LEU A 115 -39.10 -16.77 -13.07
C LEU A 115 -39.95 -16.48 -14.33
N ALA A 116 -39.34 -16.37 -15.51
CA ALA A 116 -40.07 -16.08 -16.75
C ALA A 116 -41.00 -17.23 -17.20
N VAL A 117 -40.78 -18.47 -16.75
CA VAL A 117 -41.60 -19.63 -17.11
C VAL A 117 -42.83 -19.78 -16.20
N GLN A 118 -42.82 -19.20 -14.99
CA GLN A 118 -43.98 -19.21 -14.11
C GLN A 118 -45.02 -18.15 -14.52
N ASP A 119 -44.59 -16.97 -14.97
CA ASP A 119 -45.51 -15.92 -15.44
C ASP A 119 -46.25 -16.30 -16.74
N ALA A 120 -45.58 -17.02 -17.65
CA ALA A 120 -46.18 -17.46 -18.91
C ALA A 120 -47.28 -18.54 -18.72
N ARG A 121 -47.24 -19.32 -17.63
CA ARG A 121 -48.25 -20.36 -17.35
C ARG A 121 -49.52 -19.83 -16.70
N HIS A 122 -49.50 -18.64 -16.11
CA HIS A 122 -50.68 -18.06 -15.46
C HIS A 122 -51.47 -17.11 -16.36
N GLN A 123 -50.90 -16.65 -17.48
CA GLN A 123 -51.64 -15.82 -18.45
C GLN A 123 -52.28 -16.61 -19.61
N GLN A 124 -51.96 -17.89 -19.79
CA GLN A 124 -52.54 -18.74 -20.86
C GLN A 124 -53.76 -19.57 -20.44
N SER A 125 -54.17 -19.52 -19.16
CA SER A 125 -55.44 -20.07 -18.72
C SER A 125 -56.48 -18.96 -18.69
N SER A 126 -57.37 -18.99 -19.68
CA SER A 126 -58.66 -18.28 -19.71
C SER A 126 -58.69 -16.86 -20.31
N GLN A 127 -57.96 -16.63 -21.40
CA GLN A 127 -58.49 -15.81 -22.50
C GLN A 127 -58.22 -16.54 -23.82
N ASN A 128 -59.27 -17.10 -24.42
CA ASN A 128 -59.31 -17.25 -25.87
C ASN A 128 -60.70 -16.80 -26.39
N PRO A 129 -60.75 -15.89 -27.39
CA PRO A 129 -61.96 -15.22 -27.84
C PRO A 129 -62.46 -15.69 -29.21
N SER A 130 -63.65 -15.18 -29.54
CA SER A 130 -64.21 -14.90 -30.89
C SER A 130 -64.73 -16.07 -31.72
N SER A 131 -65.84 -16.01 -32.47
CA SER A 131 -67.11 -15.25 -32.58
C SER A 131 -67.95 -16.00 -33.68
N PRO A 132 -69.00 -15.46 -34.35
CA PRO A 132 -70.39 -15.97 -34.47
C PRO A 132 -70.68 -16.55 -35.90
N PRO A 133 -71.90 -16.63 -36.49
CA PRO A 133 -73.31 -16.52 -36.03
C PRO A 133 -74.24 -17.73 -36.41
N GLN A 134 -75.52 -17.60 -36.02
CA GLN A 134 -76.83 -18.23 -36.40
C GLN A 134 -76.95 -18.86 -37.83
N PRO A 135 -78.01 -19.65 -38.23
CA PRO A 135 -79.42 -19.62 -37.76
C PRO A 135 -80.30 -20.93 -37.83
N THR A 136 -81.56 -20.76 -37.40
CA THR A 136 -82.85 -21.42 -37.76
C THR A 136 -83.12 -22.91 -37.52
N GLY A 137 -84.20 -23.14 -36.76
CA GLY A 137 -85.03 -24.35 -36.70
C GLY A 137 -86.24 -24.09 -35.81
#